data_AF-A0A3B8WZL1-F1
#
_entry.id   AF-A0A3B8WZL1-F1
#
_cell.length_a   1.000
_cell.length_b   1.000
_cell.length_c   1.000
_cell.angle_alpha   90.00
_cell.angle_beta   90.00
_cell.angle_gamma   90.00
#
_symmetry.space_group_name_H-M   'P 1'
#
loop_
_entity.id
_entity.type
_entity.pdbx_description
1 polymer ?
#
loop_
_entity_poly.entity_id
_entity_poly.type
_entity_poly.pdbx_seq_one_letter_code
_entity_poly.pdbx_strand_id
1 'polypeptide(L)'
;YFGQEMGERGMQKEGFSGLDGRTSIFDWCKVPALSKPDPHVLSRYSDILFWSKNPVFSRGATYDLCYAQGGPAGASAGAGGAGFNPDRHFAFLRALGHECYLVVANFGPAATIQVSIPDEALSFLGGIHAQRTVFSVSVPAFDYVLVRVS
;
A
#
# COMPACT_ATOMS: atom_id res chain seq x y z
N TYR A 1 5.21 -15.03 1.02
CA TYR A 1 4.95 -16.49 0.97
C TYR A 1 5.25 -16.98 -0.45
N PHE A 2 5.77 -18.19 -0.65
CA PHE A 2 6.17 -18.66 -1.98
C PHE A 2 4.97 -18.80 -2.94
N GLY A 3 5.06 -18.21 -4.13
CA GLY A 3 3.96 -18.18 -5.10
C GLY A 3 3.00 -16.99 -4.93
N GLN A 4 3.11 -16.22 -3.84
CA GLN A 4 2.32 -15.00 -3.66
C GLN A 4 2.63 -13.95 -4.73
N GLU A 5 3.90 -13.85 -5.12
CA GLU A 5 4.40 -13.02 -6.22
C GLU A 5 3.81 -13.41 -7.58
N MET A 6 3.26 -14.62 -7.70
CA MET A 6 2.62 -15.14 -8.91
C MET A 6 1.09 -15.08 -8.83
N GLY A 7 0.52 -14.62 -7.71
CA GLY A 7 -0.93 -14.59 -7.47
C GLY A 7 -1.53 -15.89 -6.91
N GLU A 8 -0.71 -16.74 -6.29
CA GLU A 8 -1.19 -17.98 -5.67
C GLU A 8 -2.21 -17.69 -4.56
N ARG A 9 -3.38 -18.33 -4.65
CA ARG A 9 -4.49 -18.11 -3.70
C ARG A 9 -4.37 -18.99 -2.46
N GLY A 10 -3.61 -20.10 -2.53
CA GLY A 10 -3.47 -21.03 -1.41
C GLY A 10 -4.77 -21.78 -1.08
N MET A 11 -5.70 -21.87 -2.03
CA MET A 11 -7.04 -22.45 -1.86
C MET A 11 -7.14 -23.86 -2.44
N GLN A 12 -6.03 -24.58 -2.58
CA GLN A 12 -6.02 -25.95 -3.07
C GLN A 12 -6.01 -26.94 -1.90
N LYS A 13 -6.73 -28.05 -2.07
CA LYS A 13 -6.68 -29.19 -1.15
C LYS A 13 -5.65 -30.18 -1.69
N GLU A 14 -4.37 -29.92 -1.46
CA GLU A 14 -3.27 -30.80 -1.86
C GLU A 14 -2.35 -31.07 -0.65
N GLY A 15 -1.86 -32.31 -0.55
CA GLY A 15 -1.00 -32.75 0.55
C GLY A 15 -1.71 -32.80 1.92
N PHE A 16 -1.08 -32.25 2.96
CA PHE A 16 -1.64 -32.12 4.32
C PHE A 16 -2.46 -30.83 4.51
N SER A 17 -2.42 -29.90 3.55
CA SER A 17 -3.16 -28.66 3.63
C SER A 17 -4.65 -28.82 3.33
N GLY A 18 -5.46 -28.15 4.16
CA GLY A 18 -6.90 -27.97 3.94
C GLY A 18 -7.19 -26.82 2.97
N LEU A 19 -8.48 -26.47 2.85
CA LEU A 19 -8.93 -25.28 2.10
C LEU A 19 -8.93 -24.03 2.99
N ASP A 20 -7.84 -23.80 3.72
CA ASP A 20 -7.74 -22.74 4.73
C ASP A 20 -6.78 -21.60 4.34
N GLY A 21 -6.30 -21.57 3.09
CA GLY A 21 -5.44 -20.50 2.59
C GLY A 21 -3.97 -20.65 3.01
N ARG A 22 -3.60 -21.77 3.64
CA ARG A 22 -2.24 -22.06 4.09
C ARG A 22 -1.73 -23.27 3.34
N THR A 23 -0.46 -23.27 2.97
CA THR A 23 0.24 -24.48 2.52
C THR A 23 1.19 -24.92 3.62
N SER A 24 1.33 -26.23 3.80
CA SER A 24 2.31 -26.77 4.73
C SER A 24 3.70 -26.73 4.09
N ILE A 25 4.75 -26.47 4.90
CA ILE A 25 6.15 -26.63 4.47
C ILE A 25 6.47 -28.07 4.02
N PHE A 26 5.59 -29.03 4.31
CA PHE A 26 5.68 -30.43 3.89
C PHE A 26 4.91 -30.73 2.60
N ASP A 27 4.22 -29.77 1.99
CA ASP A 27 3.48 -29.95 0.74
C ASP A 27 4.39 -29.70 -0.48
N TRP A 28 5.06 -30.76 -0.94
CA TRP A 28 5.82 -30.78 -2.20
C TRP A 28 4.89 -30.95 -3.41
N CYS A 29 3.87 -30.10 -3.50
CA CYS A 29 2.80 -30.16 -4.50
C CYS A 29 3.00 -29.10 -5.59
N LYS A 30 2.29 -29.24 -6.71
CA LYS A 30 2.40 -28.27 -7.81
C LYS A 30 1.71 -26.98 -7.38
N VAL A 31 2.41 -25.85 -7.48
CA VAL A 31 1.80 -24.53 -7.31
C VAL A 31 1.27 -24.06 -8.67
N PRO A 32 -0.06 -23.98 -8.89
CA PRO A 32 -0.61 -23.67 -10.21
C PRO A 32 -0.16 -22.31 -10.74
N ALA A 33 0.00 -21.32 -9.85
CA ALA A 33 0.45 -19.99 -10.23
C ALA A 33 1.85 -19.98 -10.85
N LEU A 34 2.71 -20.98 -10.58
CA LEU A 34 4.01 -21.11 -11.26
C LEU A 34 3.86 -21.39 -12.77
N SER A 35 2.76 -22.03 -13.18
CA SER A 35 2.52 -22.37 -14.60
C SER A 35 1.95 -21.20 -15.39
N LYS A 36 1.20 -20.31 -14.72
CA LYS A 36 0.50 -19.16 -15.30
C LYS A 36 0.46 -18.02 -14.28
N PRO A 37 1.56 -17.28 -14.12
CA PRO A 37 1.58 -16.16 -13.19
C PRO A 37 0.64 -15.05 -13.63
N ASP A 38 0.06 -14.36 -12.66
CA ASP A 38 -0.59 -13.08 -12.92
C ASP A 38 0.48 -12.00 -13.18
N PRO A 39 0.59 -11.47 -14.41
CA PRO A 39 1.64 -10.52 -14.75
C PRO A 39 1.50 -9.19 -14.00
N HIS A 40 0.28 -8.79 -13.62
CA HIS A 40 0.05 -7.58 -12.84
C HIS A 40 0.57 -7.74 -11.41
N VAL A 41 0.25 -8.88 -10.76
CA VAL A 41 0.76 -9.18 -9.42
C VAL A 41 2.27 -9.27 -9.42
N LEU A 42 2.86 -9.96 -10.40
CA LEU A 42 4.31 -10.12 -10.50
C LEU A 42 5.03 -8.78 -10.72
N SER A 43 4.47 -7.90 -11.56
CA SER A 43 4.99 -6.55 -11.77
C SER A 43 4.95 -5.74 -10.46
N ARG A 44 3.80 -5.71 -9.77
CA ARG A 44 3.66 -4.99 -8.51
C ARG A 44 4.54 -5.55 -7.40
N TYR A 45 4.71 -6.87 -7.34
CA TYR A 45 5.62 -7.50 -6.38
C TYR A 45 7.07 -7.08 -6.63
N SER A 46 7.48 -7.05 -7.90
CA SER A 46 8.82 -6.61 -8.31
C SER A 46 9.05 -5.12 -7.96
N ASP A 47 8.06 -4.27 -8.21
CA ASP A 47 8.09 -2.84 -7.84
C ASP A 47 8.25 -2.67 -6.32
N ILE A 48 7.45 -3.38 -5.51
CA ILE A 48 7.52 -3.32 -4.05
C ILE A 48 8.88 -3.80 -3.55
N LEU A 49 9.40 -4.90 -4.09
CA LEU A 49 10.74 -5.40 -3.73
C LEU A 49 11.83 -4.41 -4.11
N PHE A 50 11.72 -3.74 -5.25
CA PHE A 50 12.66 -2.69 -5.63
C PHE A 50 12.64 -1.55 -4.60
N TRP A 51 11.46 -1.03 -4.27
CA TRP A 51 11.30 0.03 -3.28
C TRP A 51 11.71 -0.39 -1.87
N SER A 52 11.54 -1.65 -1.49
CA SER A 52 11.93 -2.18 -0.18
C SER A 52 13.44 -2.03 0.09
N LYS A 53 14.27 -1.98 -0.97
CA LYS A 53 15.72 -1.79 -0.87
C LYS A 53 16.11 -0.34 -0.62
N ASN A 54 15.21 0.62 -0.87
CA ASN A 54 15.48 2.03 -0.61
C ASN A 54 15.57 2.26 0.92
N PRO A 55 16.55 3.04 1.42
CA PRO A 55 16.71 3.35 2.84
C PRO A 55 15.46 3.91 3.53
N VAL A 56 14.71 4.77 2.85
CA VAL A 56 13.46 5.36 3.37
C VAL A 56 12.44 4.27 3.71
N PHE A 57 12.35 3.22 2.88
CA PHE A 57 11.38 2.13 3.06
C PHE A 57 11.91 0.96 3.90
N SER A 58 13.22 0.72 3.92
CA SER A 58 13.83 -0.34 4.74
C SER A 58 14.01 0.05 6.21
N ARG A 59 14.30 1.33 6.50
CA ARG A 59 14.61 1.80 7.86
C ARG A 59 14.08 3.19 8.23
N GLY A 60 13.46 3.90 7.29
CA GLY A 60 12.86 5.20 7.57
C GLY A 60 11.67 5.11 8.52
N ALA A 61 11.45 6.19 9.27
CA ALA A 61 10.30 6.35 10.16
C ALA A 61 8.99 6.27 9.38
N THR A 62 7.93 5.82 10.07
CA THR A 62 6.59 5.68 9.50
C THR A 62 5.62 6.51 10.29
N TYR A 63 4.68 7.15 9.61
CA TYR A 63 3.59 7.90 10.24
C TYR A 63 2.27 7.60 9.54
N ASP A 64 1.29 7.07 10.28
CA ASP A 64 -0.05 6.84 9.75
C ASP A 64 -0.76 8.17 9.50
N LEU A 65 -1.49 8.29 8.40
CA LEU A 65 -2.28 9.46 8.08
C LEU A 65 -3.78 9.22 8.20
N CYS A 66 -4.24 7.97 8.37
CA CYS A 66 -5.66 7.63 8.26
C CYS A 66 -6.53 8.37 9.28
N TYR A 67 -6.04 8.55 10.51
CA TYR A 67 -6.77 9.27 11.56
C TYR A 67 -6.91 10.78 11.27
N ALA A 68 -6.00 11.34 10.47
CA ALA A 68 -5.98 12.78 10.18
C ALA A 68 -6.92 13.18 9.03
N GLN A 69 -7.52 12.21 8.33
CA GLN A 69 -8.31 12.47 7.13
C GLN A 69 -9.79 12.82 7.40
N GLY A 70 -10.21 12.99 8.66
CA GLY A 70 -11.61 13.28 9.02
C GLY A 70 -12.00 14.76 9.07
N GLY A 71 -11.12 15.69 8.67
CA GLY A 71 -11.34 17.14 8.75
C GLY A 71 -12.10 17.74 7.56
N PRO A 72 -12.41 19.05 7.58
CA PRO A 72 -13.10 19.75 6.49
C PRO A 72 -12.35 19.75 5.14
N ALA A 73 -11.04 19.48 5.14
CA ALA A 73 -10.21 19.28 3.94
C ALA A 73 -10.14 17.80 3.46
N GLY A 74 -10.77 16.90 4.21
CA GLY A 74 -10.92 15.48 3.92
C GLY A 74 -12.35 15.09 4.23
N ALA A 75 -13.31 15.61 3.47
CA ALA A 75 -14.67 15.09 3.55
C ALA A 75 -14.59 13.58 3.32
N SER A 76 -15.04 12.79 4.30
CA SER A 76 -15.15 11.35 4.14
C SER A 76 -15.91 11.12 2.83
N ALA A 77 -15.27 10.48 1.86
CA ALA A 77 -15.95 10.14 0.64
C ALA A 77 -17.08 9.17 1.03
N GLY A 78 -18.32 9.65 1.02
CA GLY A 78 -19.49 8.77 1.00
C GLY A 78 -19.39 7.80 -0.18
N ALA A 79 -20.27 6.81 -0.26
CA ALA A 79 -20.27 5.83 -1.34
C ALA A 79 -20.38 6.52 -2.73
N GLY A 80 -19.24 6.80 -3.37
CA GLY A 80 -19.13 7.50 -4.66
C GLY A 80 -18.55 8.92 -4.65
N GLY A 81 -18.08 9.46 -3.52
CA GLY A 81 -17.53 10.83 -3.42
C GLY A 81 -16.02 10.96 -3.68
N ALA A 82 -15.57 12.14 -4.12
CA ALA A 82 -14.15 12.51 -4.12
C ALA A 82 -13.71 12.78 -2.66
N GLY A 83 -12.74 12.03 -2.15
CA GLY A 83 -12.28 12.16 -0.75
C GLY A 83 -11.62 10.89 -0.20
N PHE A 84 -11.20 10.93 1.06
CA PHE A 84 -10.62 9.77 1.74
C PHE A 84 -11.73 8.88 2.29
N ASN A 85 -11.71 7.58 2.00
CA ASN A 85 -12.66 6.60 2.53
C ASN A 85 -11.88 5.66 3.48
N PRO A 86 -12.09 5.73 4.81
CA PRO A 86 -11.33 4.92 5.77
C PRO A 86 -11.56 3.41 5.64
N ASP A 87 -12.67 2.98 5.02
CA ASP A 87 -12.96 1.55 4.80
C ASP A 87 -12.22 0.99 3.57
N ARG A 88 -11.66 1.86 2.72
CA ARG A 88 -11.09 1.48 1.42
C ARG A 88 -9.71 2.05 1.15
N HIS A 89 -9.33 3.15 1.78
CA HIS A 89 -8.09 3.86 1.49
C HIS A 89 -7.17 3.75 2.70
N PHE A 90 -5.89 3.59 2.43
CA PHE A 90 -4.85 3.58 3.45
C PHE A 90 -3.73 4.52 3.02
N ALA A 91 -3.34 5.43 3.90
CA ALA A 91 -2.29 6.40 3.59
C ALA A 91 -1.33 6.56 4.78
N PHE A 92 -0.04 6.62 4.48
CA PHE A 92 1.00 6.82 5.47
C PHE A 92 2.23 7.48 4.83
N LEU A 93 3.07 8.05 5.67
CA LEU A 93 4.36 8.61 5.28
C LEU A 93 5.50 7.67 5.62
N ARG A 94 6.54 7.70 4.79
CA ARG A 94 7.86 7.14 5.07
C ARG A 94 8.89 8.24 4.90
N ALA A 95 9.74 8.44 5.90
CA ALA A 95 10.80 9.43 5.82
C ALA A 95 12.12 8.97 6.43
N LEU A 96 13.23 9.43 5.85
CA LEU A 96 14.57 9.27 6.40
C LEU A 96 15.42 10.49 6.03
N GLY A 97 15.91 11.21 7.04
CA GLY A 97 16.64 12.46 6.81
C GLY A 97 15.72 13.52 6.19
N HIS A 98 16.03 13.95 4.97
CA HIS A 98 15.24 14.95 4.24
C HIS A 98 14.31 14.37 3.16
N GLU A 99 14.37 13.05 2.93
CA GLU A 99 13.52 12.38 1.96
C GLU A 99 12.23 11.91 2.62
N CYS A 100 11.09 12.27 2.03
CA CYS A 100 9.78 11.88 2.51
C CYS A 100 8.89 11.44 1.35
N TYR A 101 8.23 10.30 1.51
CA TYR A 101 7.28 9.74 0.56
C TYR A 101 5.92 9.54 1.21
N LEU A 102 4.89 9.96 0.48
CA LEU A 102 3.51 9.63 0.74
C LEU A 102 3.16 8.33 0.00
N VAL A 103 2.67 7.35 0.74
CA VAL A 103 2.11 6.11 0.20
C VAL A 103 0.60 6.18 0.31
N VAL A 104 -0.11 5.91 -0.79
CA VAL A 104 -1.58 5.83 -0.80
C VAL A 104 -1.99 4.52 -1.48
N ALA A 105 -2.76 3.70 -0.78
CA ALA A 105 -3.29 2.44 -1.27
C ALA A 105 -4.82 2.48 -1.32
N ASN A 106 -5.39 1.82 -2.32
CA ASN A 106 -6.82 1.74 -2.58
C ASN A 106 -7.28 0.28 -2.64
N PHE A 107 -8.16 -0.12 -1.72
CA PHE A 107 -8.77 -1.44 -1.61
C PHE A 107 -10.20 -1.48 -2.18
N GLY A 108 -10.55 -0.53 -3.04
CA GLY A 108 -11.82 -0.44 -3.74
C GLY A 108 -11.68 -0.21 -5.24
N PRO A 109 -12.76 0.22 -5.91
CA PRO A 109 -12.71 0.71 -7.29
C PRO A 109 -11.75 1.89 -7.43
N ALA A 110 -11.27 2.14 -8.65
CA ALA A 110 -10.35 3.25 -8.92
C ALA A 110 -10.94 4.60 -8.42
N ALA A 111 -10.12 5.40 -7.77
CA ALA A 111 -10.57 6.63 -7.11
C ALA A 111 -9.49 7.71 -7.11
N THR A 112 -9.92 8.97 -7.12
CA THR A 112 -9.06 10.11 -6.79
C THR A 112 -9.17 10.37 -5.29
N ILE A 113 -8.05 10.17 -4.59
CA ILE A 113 -7.96 10.22 -3.14
C ILE A 113 -7.28 11.52 -2.73
N GLN A 114 -7.96 12.31 -1.91
CA GLN A 114 -7.35 13.46 -1.25
C GLN A 114 -6.75 13.04 0.09
N VAL A 115 -5.49 13.42 0.33
CA VAL A 115 -4.76 13.16 1.56
C VAL A 115 -4.18 14.46 2.07
N SER A 116 -4.48 14.79 3.32
CA SER A 116 -3.89 15.92 4.06
C SER A 116 -2.79 15.41 5.00
N ILE A 117 -1.64 16.06 4.96
CA ILE A 117 -0.50 15.81 5.84
C ILE A 117 -0.51 16.89 6.93
N PRO A 118 -0.76 16.55 8.20
CA PRO A 118 -0.71 17.52 9.30
C PRO A 118 0.75 17.92 9.59
N ASP A 119 0.95 19.16 10.05
CA ASP A 119 2.28 19.70 10.39
C ASP A 119 3.00 18.88 11.48
N GLU A 120 2.20 18.28 12.37
CA GLU A 120 2.67 17.36 13.42
C GLU A 120 3.38 16.13 12.83
N ALA A 121 2.90 15.61 11.70
CA ALA A 121 3.53 14.47 11.02
C ALA A 121 4.91 14.86 10.47
N LEU A 122 5.01 16.03 9.84
CA LEU A 122 6.27 16.55 9.30
C LEU A 122 7.28 16.84 10.41
N SER A 123 6.79 17.38 11.53
CA SER A 123 7.57 17.63 12.74
C SER A 123 8.09 16.33 13.36
N PHE A 124 7.22 15.33 13.51
CA PHE A 124 7.57 14.01 14.03
C PHE A 124 8.63 13.30 13.17
N LEU A 125 8.54 13.43 11.84
CA LEU A 125 9.46 12.81 10.88
C LEU A 125 10.81 13.54 10.74
N GLY A 126 11.15 14.43 11.67
CA GLY A 126 12.44 15.14 11.70
C GLY A 126 12.41 16.54 11.09
N GLY A 127 11.25 17.18 11.04
CA GLY A 127 11.10 18.54 10.50
C GLY A 127 11.16 18.60 8.98
N ILE A 128 10.45 17.71 8.31
CA ILE A 128 10.38 17.66 6.84
C ILE A 128 9.75 18.95 6.30
N HIS A 129 10.44 19.64 5.40
CA HIS A 129 9.90 20.80 4.70
C HIS A 129 9.16 20.36 3.43
N ALA A 130 7.83 20.29 3.50
CA ALA A 130 6.97 19.99 2.36
C ALA A 130 6.52 21.28 1.65
N GLN A 131 6.54 21.30 0.31
CA GLN A 131 6.03 22.44 -0.49
C GLN A 131 4.50 22.53 -0.48
N ARG A 132 3.83 21.40 -0.24
CA ARG A 132 2.38 21.29 -0.10
C ARG A 132 2.05 20.19 0.91
N THR A 133 0.96 20.35 1.63
CA THR A 133 0.49 19.40 2.64
C THR A 133 -0.77 18.66 2.20
N VAL A 134 -1.46 19.13 1.17
CA VAL A 134 -2.65 18.45 0.60
C VAL A 134 -2.31 17.89 -0.78
N PHE A 135 -2.61 16.60 -0.96
CA PHE A 135 -2.35 15.85 -2.18
C PHE A 135 -3.66 15.29 -2.71
N SER A 136 -3.88 15.38 -4.02
CA SER A 136 -4.96 14.70 -4.73
C SER A 136 -4.32 13.69 -5.68
N VAL A 137 -4.53 12.40 -5.45
CA VAL A 137 -3.82 11.33 -6.15
C VAL A 137 -4.81 10.33 -6.72
N SER A 138 -4.70 10.05 -8.03
CA SER A 138 -5.49 9.00 -8.67
C SER A 138 -4.85 7.65 -8.41
N VAL A 139 -5.59 6.76 -7.75
CA VAL A 139 -5.13 5.41 -7.38
C VAL A 139 -6.01 4.37 -8.09
N PRO A 140 -5.43 3.46 -8.89
CA PRO A 140 -6.17 2.38 -9.53
C PRO A 140 -6.91 1.49 -8.52
N ALA A 141 -7.81 0.66 -9.03
CA ALA A 141 -8.53 -0.30 -8.19
C ALA A 141 -7.56 -1.34 -7.63
N PHE A 142 -7.62 -1.62 -6.32
CA PHE A 142 -6.79 -2.62 -5.65
C PHE A 142 -5.28 -2.41 -5.83
N ASP A 143 -4.83 -1.16 -5.82
CA ASP A 143 -3.45 -0.78 -6.11
C ASP A 143 -2.95 0.35 -5.20
N TYR A 144 -1.68 0.74 -5.36
CA TYR A 144 -1.06 1.83 -4.62
C TYR A 144 -0.29 2.79 -5.51
N VAL A 145 0.01 3.96 -4.96
CA VAL A 145 0.87 4.98 -5.56
C VAL A 145 1.84 5.53 -4.52
N LEU A 146 3.00 5.96 -5.00
CA LEU A 146 4.04 6.62 -4.22
C LEU A 146 4.23 8.05 -4.74
N VAL A 147 4.20 9.02 -3.85
CA VAL A 147 4.39 10.44 -4.17
C VAL A 147 5.51 10.99 -3.32
N ARG A 148 6.50 11.62 -3.94
CA ARG A 148 7.56 12.32 -3.21
C ARG A 148 7.01 13.63 -2.63
N VAL A 149 7.29 13.87 -1.35
CA VAL A 149 6.83 15.04 -0.59
C VAL A 149 7.95 16.09 -0.47
N SER A 150 9.20 15.65 -0.27
CA SER A 150 10.42 16.47 -0.20
C SER A 150 11.61 15.75 -0.85
#